data_AF-A0A2E8K990-F1
#
_entry.id   AF-A0A2E8K990-F1
#
_cell.length_a   1.000
_cell.length_b   1.000
_cell.length_c   1.000
_cell.angle_alpha   90.00
_cell.angle_beta   90.00
_cell.angle_gamma   90.00
#
_symmetry.space_group_name_H-M   'P 1'
#
loop_
_entity.id
_entity.type
_entity.pdbx_description
1 polymer ?
#
loop_
_entity_poly.entity_id
_entity_poly.type
_entity_poly.pdbx_seq_one_letter_code
_entity_poly.pdbx_strand_id
1 'polypeptide(L)'
;MNDHEMAIDELSQTVSKAPRKSGFIYEWGPQAWIDMWMSNSMLVKKAMPIVTHSLLPILRLSGDKDKIDPAYKEIRSRREVVHWTNSPREKWRKRYGNLVREVEWALLELRKFYSQEQYEEIIIGTCVSTSEETSADFIEMMKSMSDKNKGETSPPGAEPSRWEKLMFDMFNPAGFLTGPAEIIETDKSNGKMTMYVPDCAWHTCAKAESLPNPEQLPAEGCQMVCKGPFEAMFNGEGGGLHMDFEPHLPETSCTIRMSWKP
;
A
#
# COMPACT_ATOMS: atom_id res chain seq x y z
N MET A 1 28.91 3.15 16.96
CA MET A 1 27.60 2.50 16.80
C MET A 1 26.74 3.54 16.13
N ASN A 2 26.47 3.33 14.85
CA ASN A 2 25.78 4.30 14.00
C ASN A 2 24.28 4.28 14.32
N ASP A 3 23.62 5.44 14.24
CA ASP A 3 22.16 5.58 14.39
C ASP A 3 21.37 4.65 13.44
N HIS A 4 22.01 4.18 12.36
CA HIS A 4 21.49 3.17 11.43
C HIS A 4 21.35 1.75 12.00
N GLU A 5 22.20 1.31 12.94
CA GLU A 5 22.03 -0.01 13.57
C GLU A 5 20.86 -0.02 14.55
N MET A 6 20.59 1.11 15.21
CA MET A 6 19.45 1.26 16.12
C MET A 6 18.10 1.21 15.39
N ALA A 7 18.00 1.79 14.18
CA ALA A 7 16.78 1.76 13.38
C ALA A 7 16.40 0.33 12.91
N ILE A 8 17.40 -0.54 12.72
CA ILE A 8 17.19 -1.94 12.33
C ILE A 8 16.73 -2.78 13.53
N ASP A 9 17.22 -2.48 14.74
CA ASP A 9 16.87 -3.21 15.96
C ASP A 9 15.46 -2.88 16.48
N GLU A 10 14.93 -1.67 16.23
CA GLU A 10 13.54 -1.33 16.56
C GLU A 10 12.51 -2.04 15.65
N LEU A 11 12.88 -2.45 14.44
CA LEU A 11 12.04 -3.20 13.49
C LEU A 11 11.96 -4.72 13.80
N SER A 12 12.67 -5.18 14.83
CA SER A 12 12.89 -6.60 15.18
C SER A 12 11.83 -7.22 16.11
N GLN A 13 10.81 -6.46 16.54
CA GLN A 13 9.85 -6.99 17.52
C GLN A 13 8.82 -7.95 16.92
N THR A 14 8.41 -8.92 17.73
CA THR A 14 7.51 -10.01 17.35
C THR A 14 6.12 -9.47 16.99
N VAL A 15 5.70 -9.72 15.75
CA VAL A 15 4.45 -9.24 15.15
C VAL A 15 3.23 -9.66 15.97
N SER A 16 2.50 -8.69 16.54
CA SER A 16 1.16 -8.93 17.07
C SER A 16 0.20 -9.11 15.88
N LYS A 17 -0.51 -10.25 15.82
CA LYS A 17 -1.49 -10.52 14.76
C LYS A 17 -2.87 -10.08 15.23
N ALA A 18 -3.39 -9.00 14.68
CA ALA A 18 -4.80 -8.67 14.83
C ALA A 18 -5.68 -9.78 14.23
N PRO A 19 -6.92 -9.98 14.75
CA PRO A 19 -7.81 -11.03 14.27
C PRO A 19 -8.26 -10.74 12.83
N ARG A 20 -7.87 -11.62 11.90
CA ARG A 20 -8.27 -11.54 10.48
C ARG A 20 -9.80 -11.59 10.35
N LYS A 21 -10.39 -10.55 9.74
CA LYS A 21 -11.80 -10.55 9.32
C LYS A 21 -12.04 -11.76 8.42
N SER A 22 -13.07 -12.55 8.72
CA SER A 22 -13.42 -13.77 7.98
C SER A 22 -14.94 -13.95 7.95
N GLY A 23 -15.45 -14.64 6.92
CA GLY A 23 -16.88 -14.92 6.77
C GLY A 23 -17.39 -14.77 5.34
N PHE A 24 -18.60 -15.28 5.06
CA PHE A 24 -19.15 -15.33 3.71
C PHE A 24 -19.23 -13.95 3.03
N ILE A 25 -19.68 -12.91 3.76
CA ILE A 25 -19.77 -11.55 3.22
C ILE A 25 -18.39 -10.94 2.96
N TYR A 26 -17.40 -11.24 3.80
CA TYR A 26 -16.02 -10.77 3.59
C TYR A 26 -15.37 -11.41 2.36
N GLU A 27 -15.67 -12.69 2.12
CA GLU A 27 -15.10 -13.50 1.04
C GLU A 27 -15.76 -13.26 -0.32
N TRP A 28 -17.09 -13.07 -0.33
CA TRP A 28 -17.92 -13.05 -1.54
C TRP A 28 -18.78 -11.80 -1.70
N GLY A 29 -18.76 -10.88 -0.73
CA GLY A 29 -19.55 -9.65 -0.78
C GLY A 29 -19.08 -8.66 -1.85
N PRO A 30 -19.83 -7.57 -2.07
CA PRO A 30 -19.56 -6.60 -3.13
C PRO A 30 -18.12 -6.07 -3.14
N GLN A 31 -17.61 -5.65 -1.97
CA GLN A 31 -16.24 -5.17 -1.83
C GLN A 31 -15.20 -6.21 -2.28
N ALA A 32 -15.41 -7.50 -1.99
CA ALA A 32 -14.47 -8.56 -2.38
C ALA A 32 -14.36 -8.69 -3.91
N TRP A 33 -15.48 -8.51 -4.63
CA TRP A 33 -15.49 -8.47 -6.09
C TRP A 33 -14.79 -7.22 -6.65
N ILE A 34 -15.03 -6.06 -6.05
CA ILE A 34 -14.35 -4.80 -6.40
C ILE A 34 -12.85 -4.97 -6.22
N ASP A 35 -12.40 -5.44 -5.05
CA ASP A 35 -10.99 -5.66 -4.73
C ASP A 35 -10.36 -6.68 -5.69
N MET A 36 -11.07 -7.75 -6.04
CA MET A 36 -10.60 -8.73 -7.02
C MET A 36 -10.41 -8.11 -8.40
N TRP A 37 -11.35 -7.28 -8.86
CA TRP A 37 -11.25 -6.63 -10.16
C TRP A 37 -10.15 -5.57 -10.17
N MET A 38 -10.12 -4.70 -9.16
CA MET A 38 -9.12 -3.65 -8.98
C MET A 38 -7.71 -4.20 -8.81
N SER A 39 -7.51 -5.30 -8.08
CA SER A 39 -6.19 -5.94 -8.01
C SER A 39 -5.71 -6.45 -9.37
N ASN A 40 -6.60 -6.89 -10.24
CA ASN A 40 -6.18 -7.28 -11.58
C ASN A 40 -5.83 -6.07 -12.46
N SER A 41 -6.66 -5.03 -12.44
CA SER A 41 -6.49 -3.85 -13.30
C SER A 41 -5.36 -2.93 -12.84
N MET A 42 -5.22 -2.72 -11.54
CA MET A 42 -4.25 -1.80 -10.96
C MET A 42 -2.99 -2.54 -10.49
N LEU A 43 -3.12 -3.58 -9.66
CA LEU A 43 -1.93 -4.23 -9.10
C LEU A 43 -1.20 -5.10 -10.13
N VAL A 44 -1.90 -6.03 -10.79
CA VAL A 44 -1.27 -6.98 -11.72
C VAL A 44 -0.85 -6.31 -13.03
N LYS A 45 -1.70 -5.47 -13.60
CA LYS A 45 -1.44 -4.89 -14.93
C LYS A 45 -0.62 -3.60 -14.89
N LYS A 46 -0.68 -2.80 -13.81
CA LYS A 46 0.01 -1.50 -13.73
C LYS A 46 1.16 -1.49 -12.71
N ALA A 47 0.95 -2.02 -11.51
CA ALA A 47 1.98 -2.00 -10.46
C ALA A 47 3.05 -3.11 -10.58
N MET A 48 2.69 -4.36 -10.86
CA MET A 48 3.66 -5.46 -11.02
C MET A 48 4.76 -5.20 -12.07
N PRO A 49 4.49 -4.49 -13.18
CA PRO A 49 5.52 -4.02 -14.09
C PRO A 49 6.66 -3.23 -13.42
N ILE A 50 6.42 -2.50 -12.32
CA ILE A 50 7.48 -1.77 -11.59
C ILE A 50 8.65 -2.71 -11.25
N VAL A 51 8.36 -3.92 -10.77
CA VAL A 51 9.42 -4.91 -10.47
C VAL A 51 10.13 -5.34 -11.75
N THR A 52 9.37 -5.77 -12.76
CA THR A 52 9.94 -6.47 -13.93
C THR A 52 10.54 -5.55 -14.99
N HIS A 53 10.07 -4.31 -15.08
CA HIS A 53 10.42 -3.34 -16.11
C HIS A 53 11.24 -2.16 -15.56
N SER A 54 11.26 -1.96 -14.24
CA SER A 54 12.07 -0.90 -13.61
C SER A 54 13.09 -1.46 -12.63
N LEU A 55 12.66 -2.05 -11.52
CA LEU A 55 13.56 -2.44 -10.42
C LEU A 55 14.54 -3.57 -10.80
N LEU A 56 14.07 -4.61 -11.49
CA LEU A 56 14.91 -5.73 -11.89
C LEU A 56 15.96 -5.34 -12.95
N PRO A 57 15.66 -4.55 -13.99
CA PRO A 57 16.68 -3.95 -14.85
C PRO A 57 17.73 -3.14 -14.08
N ILE A 58 17.32 -2.31 -13.12
CA ILE A 58 18.26 -1.55 -12.28
C ILE A 58 19.17 -2.51 -11.50
N LEU A 59 18.60 -3.50 -10.80
CA LEU A 59 19.37 -4.51 -10.07
C LEU A 59 20.41 -5.24 -10.93
N ARG A 60 20.09 -5.54 -12.18
CA ARG A 60 21.01 -6.18 -13.13
C ARG A 60 22.16 -5.26 -13.56
N LEU A 61 21.94 -3.94 -13.54
CA LEU A 61 22.96 -2.94 -13.86
C LEU A 61 23.83 -2.62 -12.65
N SER A 62 23.24 -2.61 -11.44
CA SER A 62 23.95 -2.31 -10.19
C SER A 62 24.74 -3.50 -9.65
N GLY A 63 24.26 -4.73 -9.89
CA GLY A 63 24.78 -5.95 -9.30
C GLY A 63 25.25 -7.01 -10.30
N ASP A 64 25.56 -8.19 -9.77
CA ASP A 64 25.95 -9.37 -10.54
C ASP A 64 24.72 -10.08 -11.09
N LYS A 65 24.49 -9.94 -12.41
CA LYS A 65 23.34 -10.54 -13.10
C LYS A 65 23.22 -12.04 -12.87
N ASP A 66 24.34 -12.76 -12.80
CA ASP A 66 24.35 -14.22 -12.64
C ASP A 66 23.89 -14.65 -11.24
N LYS A 67 23.80 -13.71 -10.30
CA LYS A 67 23.20 -13.90 -8.98
C LYS A 67 21.77 -13.37 -8.90
N ILE A 68 21.52 -12.19 -9.49
CA ILE A 68 20.21 -11.53 -9.45
C ILE A 68 19.13 -12.33 -10.16
N ASP A 69 19.39 -12.84 -11.36
CA ASP A 69 18.38 -13.56 -12.15
C ASP A 69 17.91 -14.87 -11.49
N PRO A 70 18.82 -15.74 -10.97
CA PRO A 70 18.42 -16.91 -10.18
C PRO A 70 17.67 -16.55 -8.90
N ALA A 71 18.12 -15.55 -8.15
CA ALA A 71 17.47 -15.12 -6.91
C ALA A 71 16.04 -14.61 -7.17
N TYR A 72 15.84 -13.79 -8.20
CA TYR A 72 14.50 -13.35 -8.58
C TYR A 72 13.62 -14.52 -9.05
N LYS A 73 14.19 -15.48 -9.79
CA LYS A 73 13.47 -16.68 -10.22
C LYS A 73 13.01 -17.51 -9.02
N GLU A 74 13.83 -17.63 -7.99
CA GLU A 74 13.47 -18.30 -6.74
C GLU A 74 12.30 -17.59 -6.04
N ILE A 75 12.37 -16.27 -5.86
CA ILE A 75 11.28 -15.49 -5.25
C ILE A 75 9.99 -15.62 -6.04
N ARG A 76 10.07 -15.56 -7.38
CA ARG A 76 8.92 -15.75 -8.26
C ARG A 76 8.33 -17.17 -8.18
N SER A 77 9.15 -18.19 -7.92
CA SER A 77 8.68 -19.57 -7.76
C SER A 77 7.80 -19.76 -6.51
N ARG A 78 7.94 -18.89 -5.51
CA ARG A 78 7.13 -18.87 -4.28
C ARG A 78 5.76 -18.20 -4.46
N ARG A 79 5.40 -17.81 -5.69
CA ARG A 79 4.08 -17.22 -5.99
C ARG A 79 2.95 -18.17 -5.63
N GLU A 80 1.93 -17.62 -5.00
CA GLU A 80 0.69 -18.35 -4.78
C GLU A 80 -0.12 -18.42 -6.08
N VAL A 81 -0.49 -19.64 -6.47
CA VAL A 81 -1.31 -19.89 -7.65
C VAL A 81 -2.74 -19.44 -7.39
N VAL A 82 -3.26 -18.59 -8.28
CA VAL A 82 -4.65 -18.12 -8.25
C VAL A 82 -5.51 -19.10 -9.03
N HIS A 83 -6.39 -19.82 -8.33
CA HIS A 83 -7.32 -20.78 -8.93
C HIS A 83 -8.68 -20.14 -9.22
N TRP A 84 -9.41 -20.70 -10.19
CA TRP A 84 -10.75 -20.22 -10.52
C TRP A 84 -11.75 -20.43 -9.37
N THR A 85 -11.56 -21.49 -8.56
CA THR A 85 -12.35 -21.83 -7.36
C THR A 85 -12.09 -20.91 -6.17
N ASN A 86 -11.06 -20.06 -6.20
CA ASN A 86 -10.82 -19.12 -5.12
C ASN A 86 -11.93 -18.05 -5.09
N SER A 87 -12.33 -17.67 -3.87
CA SER A 87 -13.21 -16.54 -3.64
C SER A 87 -12.59 -15.26 -4.24
N PRO A 88 -13.40 -14.24 -4.57
CA PRO A 88 -12.89 -12.94 -4.99
C PRO A 88 -11.86 -12.36 -4.02
N ARG A 89 -12.14 -12.45 -2.71
CA ARG A 89 -11.22 -12.01 -1.66
C ARG A 89 -9.90 -12.77 -1.67
N GLU A 90 -9.93 -14.09 -1.82
CA GLU A 90 -8.70 -14.90 -1.88
C GLU A 90 -7.90 -14.65 -3.16
N LYS A 91 -8.58 -14.39 -4.29
CA LYS A 91 -7.91 -13.97 -5.54
C LYS A 91 -7.22 -12.63 -5.39
N TRP A 92 -7.87 -11.65 -4.77
CA TRP A 92 -7.28 -10.35 -4.42
C TRP A 92 -6.06 -10.54 -3.52
N ARG A 93 -6.22 -11.24 -2.39
CA ARG A 93 -5.15 -11.50 -1.41
C ARG A 93 -3.93 -12.15 -2.06
N LYS A 94 -4.12 -13.20 -2.86
CA LYS A 94 -3.01 -13.87 -3.56
C LYS A 94 -2.28 -12.96 -4.55
N ARG A 95 -3.02 -12.17 -5.35
CA ARG A 95 -2.43 -11.23 -6.31
C ARG A 95 -1.62 -10.15 -5.59
N TYR A 96 -2.19 -9.59 -4.53
CA TYR A 96 -1.53 -8.59 -3.70
C TYR A 96 -0.28 -9.18 -3.04
N GLY A 97 -0.40 -10.34 -2.38
CA GLY A 97 0.73 -11.02 -1.75
C GLY A 97 1.84 -11.40 -2.73
N ASN A 98 1.50 -11.72 -3.98
CA ASN A 98 2.48 -11.92 -5.05
C ASN A 98 3.23 -10.63 -5.41
N LEU A 99 2.54 -9.49 -5.48
CA LEU A 99 3.17 -8.19 -5.68
C LEU A 99 4.12 -7.85 -4.52
N VAL A 100 3.62 -7.88 -3.28
CA VAL A 100 4.39 -7.56 -2.07
C VAL A 100 5.67 -8.38 -2.00
N ARG A 101 5.58 -9.69 -2.20
CA ARG A 101 6.75 -10.58 -2.14
C ARG A 101 7.86 -10.14 -3.08
N GLU A 102 7.52 -9.83 -4.32
CA GLU A 102 8.51 -9.47 -5.34
C GLU A 102 9.03 -8.05 -5.20
N VAL A 103 8.16 -7.12 -4.82
CA VAL A 103 8.54 -5.75 -4.52
C VAL A 103 9.48 -5.73 -3.32
N GLU A 104 9.09 -6.34 -2.20
CA GLU A 104 9.89 -6.37 -0.98
C GLU A 104 11.29 -6.94 -1.25
N TRP A 105 11.37 -8.04 -2.00
CA TRP A 105 12.66 -8.59 -2.39
C TRP A 105 13.50 -7.59 -3.22
N ALA A 106 12.90 -6.99 -4.25
CA ALA A 106 13.61 -6.06 -5.11
C ALA A 106 14.10 -4.82 -4.33
N LEU A 107 13.30 -4.34 -3.39
CA LEU A 107 13.61 -3.21 -2.53
C LEU A 107 14.78 -3.52 -1.58
N LEU A 108 14.76 -4.68 -0.94
CA LEU A 108 15.85 -5.13 -0.06
C LEU A 108 17.16 -5.37 -0.83
N GLU A 109 17.09 -5.87 -2.07
CA GLU A 109 18.27 -6.00 -2.91
C GLU A 109 18.82 -4.64 -3.36
N LEU A 110 17.94 -3.72 -3.79
CA LEU A 110 18.35 -2.39 -4.28
C LEU A 110 19.02 -1.56 -3.17
N ARG A 111 18.53 -1.69 -1.93
CA ARG A 111 19.07 -0.97 -0.77
C ARG A 111 20.56 -1.27 -0.51
N LYS A 112 21.10 -2.37 -1.04
CA LYS A 112 22.53 -2.72 -0.91
C LYS A 112 23.45 -1.90 -1.81
N PHE A 113 22.92 -1.24 -2.84
CA PHE A 113 23.73 -0.61 -3.89
C PHE A 113 23.70 0.92 -3.88
N TYR A 114 22.69 1.53 -3.24
CA TYR A 114 22.42 2.97 -3.32
C TYR A 114 22.46 3.61 -1.93
N SER A 115 22.81 4.90 -1.88
CA SER A 115 22.59 5.69 -0.66
C SER A 115 21.09 5.82 -0.37
N GLN A 116 20.72 6.17 0.87
CA GLN A 116 19.31 6.36 1.24
C GLN A 116 18.60 7.36 0.33
N GLU A 117 19.23 8.50 0.02
CA GLU A 117 18.68 9.54 -0.84
C GLU A 117 18.45 9.04 -2.28
N GLN A 118 19.45 8.39 -2.88
CA GLN A 118 19.32 7.82 -4.23
C GLN A 118 18.26 6.73 -4.27
N TYR A 119 18.20 5.91 -3.22
CA TYR A 119 17.25 4.83 -3.10
C TYR A 119 15.81 5.36 -3.04
N GLU A 120 15.55 6.35 -2.18
CA GLU A 120 14.24 7.00 -2.08
C GLU A 120 13.86 7.67 -3.41
N GLU A 121 14.78 8.41 -4.04
CA GLU A 121 14.53 9.06 -5.33
C GLU A 121 14.15 8.03 -6.41
N ILE A 122 14.91 6.94 -6.53
CA ILE A 122 14.65 5.89 -7.51
C ILE A 122 13.28 5.25 -7.25
N ILE A 123 13.00 4.80 -6.02
CA ILE A 123 11.79 4.02 -5.74
C ILE A 123 10.56 4.91 -5.72
N ILE A 124 10.57 5.99 -4.95
CA ILE A 124 9.43 6.90 -4.83
C ILE A 124 9.17 7.57 -6.18
N GLY A 125 10.22 8.08 -6.84
CA GLY A 125 10.11 8.69 -8.16
C GLY A 125 9.52 7.72 -9.20
N THR A 126 9.99 6.46 -9.24
CA THR A 126 9.43 5.44 -10.14
C THR A 126 7.94 5.19 -9.85
N CYS A 127 7.56 5.09 -8.59
CA CYS A 127 6.17 4.85 -8.21
C CYS A 127 5.26 6.05 -8.54
N VAL A 128 5.74 7.27 -8.32
CA VAL A 128 5.05 8.52 -8.68
C VAL A 128 4.86 8.58 -10.19
N SER A 129 5.92 8.48 -10.99
CA SER A 129 5.83 8.55 -12.46
C SER A 129 4.94 7.45 -13.03
N THR A 130 5.05 6.21 -12.52
CA THR A 130 4.16 5.11 -12.94
C THR A 130 2.69 5.42 -12.62
N SER A 131 2.43 6.04 -11.47
CA SER A 131 1.07 6.41 -11.05
C SER A 131 0.52 7.54 -11.93
N GLU A 132 1.33 8.55 -12.24
CA GLU A 132 0.96 9.64 -13.15
C GLU A 132 0.65 9.13 -14.56
N GLU A 133 1.45 8.22 -15.10
CA GLU A 133 1.23 7.66 -16.43
C GLU A 133 -0.01 6.76 -16.51
N THR A 134 -0.24 5.95 -15.47
CA THR A 134 -1.24 4.89 -15.53
C THR A 134 -2.56 5.24 -14.85
N SER A 135 -2.58 6.30 -14.03
CA SER A 135 -3.69 6.65 -13.15
C SER A 135 -3.92 8.17 -13.04
N ALA A 136 -3.54 8.94 -14.08
CA ALA A 136 -3.72 10.39 -14.14
C ALA A 136 -5.13 10.85 -13.73
N ASP A 137 -6.18 10.29 -14.32
CA ASP A 137 -7.57 10.66 -14.03
C ASP A 137 -7.94 10.44 -12.55
N PHE A 138 -7.39 9.40 -11.92
CA PHE A 138 -7.60 9.14 -10.49
C PHE A 138 -6.86 10.17 -9.64
N ILE A 139 -5.62 10.50 -9.99
CA ILE A 139 -4.83 11.51 -9.26
C ILE A 139 -5.49 12.88 -9.38
N GLU A 140 -5.96 13.27 -10.57
CA GLU A 140 -6.69 14.51 -10.79
C GLU A 140 -7.99 14.55 -9.97
N MET A 141 -8.73 13.44 -9.97
CA MET A 141 -9.93 13.31 -9.14
C MET A 141 -9.63 13.51 -7.65
N MET A 142 -8.57 12.89 -7.11
CA MET A 142 -8.17 13.03 -5.71
C MET A 142 -7.73 14.46 -5.40
N LYS A 143 -6.97 15.10 -6.29
CA LYS A 143 -6.57 16.51 -6.14
C LYS A 143 -7.76 17.47 -6.17
N SER A 144 -8.82 17.15 -6.93
CA SER A 144 -10.07 17.94 -6.99
C SER A 144 -10.97 17.84 -5.74
N MET A 145 -10.62 17.00 -4.74
CA MET A 145 -11.45 16.82 -3.53
C MET A 145 -11.67 18.12 -2.76
N SER A 146 -10.70 19.04 -2.76
CA SER A 146 -10.88 20.34 -2.12
C SER A 146 -12.06 21.10 -2.71
N ASP A 147 -12.15 21.16 -4.04
CA ASP A 147 -13.21 21.86 -4.76
C ASP A 147 -14.58 21.21 -4.56
N LYS A 148 -14.64 19.88 -4.62
CA LYS A 148 -15.91 19.14 -4.46
C LYS A 148 -16.53 19.29 -3.08
N ASN A 149 -15.69 19.46 -2.05
CA ASN A 149 -16.14 19.62 -0.67
C ASN A 149 -16.28 21.10 -0.24
N LYS A 150 -16.21 22.05 -1.19
CA LYS A 150 -16.46 23.47 -0.90
C LYS A 150 -17.92 23.67 -0.48
N GLY A 151 -18.12 23.93 0.81
CA GLY A 151 -19.43 24.23 1.40
C GLY A 151 -20.05 23.09 2.21
N GLU A 152 -19.44 21.90 2.24
CA GLU A 152 -19.87 20.87 3.20
C GLU A 152 -19.52 21.31 4.63
N THR A 153 -20.49 21.19 5.52
CA THR A 153 -20.34 21.49 6.95
C THR A 153 -20.69 20.25 7.76
N SER A 154 -19.86 19.91 8.72
CA SER A 154 -20.12 18.88 9.73
C SER A 154 -19.49 19.34 11.04
N PRO A 155 -20.07 19.00 12.20
CA PRO A 155 -19.45 19.31 13.47
C PRO A 155 -18.01 18.74 13.53
N PRO A 156 -17.05 19.46 14.15
CA PRO A 156 -15.71 18.92 14.38
C PRO A 156 -15.78 17.60 15.16
N GLY A 157 -15.03 16.58 14.72
CA GLY A 157 -15.02 15.27 15.36
C GLY A 157 -16.33 14.47 15.24
N ALA A 158 -17.18 14.80 14.25
CA ALA A 158 -18.39 14.04 14.02
C ALA A 158 -18.05 12.60 13.61
N GLU A 159 -18.56 11.63 14.38
CA GLU A 159 -18.51 10.23 13.95
C GLU A 159 -19.34 10.03 12.68
N PRO A 160 -18.86 9.23 11.71
CA PRO A 160 -19.66 8.90 10.55
C PRO A 160 -20.93 8.16 10.97
N SER A 161 -22.04 8.50 10.32
CA SER A 161 -23.33 7.85 10.58
C SER A 161 -23.26 6.35 10.28
N ARG A 162 -24.20 5.57 10.84
CA ARG A 162 -24.26 4.12 10.58
C ARG A 162 -24.39 3.78 9.09
N TRP A 163 -25.07 4.63 8.33
CA TRP A 163 -25.21 4.47 6.89
C TRP A 163 -23.90 4.76 6.15
N GLU A 164 -23.18 5.81 6.54
CA GLU A 164 -21.86 6.14 5.97
C GLU A 164 -20.84 5.06 6.28
N LYS A 165 -20.79 4.57 7.52
CA LYS A 165 -19.94 3.43 7.91
C LYS A 165 -20.28 2.19 7.07
N LEU A 166 -21.56 1.84 6.93
CA LEU A 166 -22.01 0.70 6.13
C LEU A 166 -21.63 0.85 4.64
N MET A 167 -21.86 2.01 4.04
CA MET A 167 -21.52 2.27 2.64
C MET A 167 -20.00 2.23 2.41
N PHE A 168 -19.22 2.75 3.36
CA PHE A 168 -17.77 2.67 3.32
C PHE A 168 -17.27 1.22 3.42
N ASP A 169 -17.83 0.42 4.33
CA ASP A 169 -17.48 -1.00 4.46
C ASP A 169 -17.82 -1.80 3.19
N MET A 170 -18.89 -1.44 2.48
CA MET A 170 -19.33 -2.11 1.25
C MET A 170 -18.62 -1.62 -0.01
N PHE A 171 -18.13 -0.38 -0.02
CA PHE A 171 -17.59 0.32 -1.19
C PHE A 171 -16.40 1.23 -0.84
N ASN A 172 -15.42 0.73 -0.09
CA ASN A 172 -14.19 1.46 0.19
C ASN A 172 -13.37 1.55 -1.11
N PRO A 173 -13.19 2.76 -1.69
CA PRO A 173 -12.46 2.92 -2.95
C PRO A 173 -10.97 2.59 -2.81
N ALA A 174 -10.42 2.66 -1.61
CA ALA A 174 -9.04 2.28 -1.28
C ALA A 174 -8.93 0.83 -0.77
N GLY A 175 -10.03 0.10 -0.64
CA GLY A 175 -10.05 -1.25 -0.06
C GLY A 175 -9.15 -2.25 -0.80
N PHE A 176 -8.98 -2.08 -2.11
CA PHE A 176 -8.09 -2.92 -2.90
C PHE A 176 -6.61 -2.65 -2.63
N LEU A 177 -6.26 -1.45 -2.13
CA LEU A 177 -4.90 -1.00 -1.81
C LEU A 177 -4.52 -1.29 -0.36
N THR A 178 -5.38 -0.93 0.59
CA THR A 178 -5.04 -0.98 2.02
C THR A 178 -5.70 -2.15 2.74
N GLY A 179 -6.73 -2.76 2.14
CA GLY A 179 -7.59 -3.72 2.82
C GLY A 179 -8.73 -3.02 3.58
N PRO A 180 -9.41 -3.71 4.51
CA PRO A 180 -10.45 -3.11 5.33
C PRO A 180 -9.89 -1.91 6.12
N ALA A 181 -10.57 -0.78 6.03
CA ALA A 181 -10.23 0.45 6.74
C ALA A 181 -11.48 0.96 7.49
N GLU A 182 -11.28 1.83 8.46
CA GLU A 182 -12.33 2.42 9.28
C GLU A 182 -12.12 3.93 9.31
N ILE A 183 -13.17 4.70 9.01
CA ILE A 183 -13.13 6.15 9.21
C ILE A 183 -13.30 6.40 10.70
N ILE A 184 -12.23 6.89 11.35
CA ILE A 184 -12.23 7.17 12.79
C ILE A 184 -12.49 8.65 13.11
N GLU A 185 -12.23 9.55 12.17
CA GLU A 185 -12.51 10.97 12.32
C GLU A 185 -12.91 11.59 10.98
N THR A 186 -13.90 12.49 11.02
CA THR A 186 -14.23 13.35 9.88
C THR A 186 -14.55 14.74 10.39
N ASP A 187 -13.84 15.74 9.89
CA ASP A 187 -14.13 17.15 10.10
C ASP A 187 -14.19 17.85 8.75
N LYS A 188 -15.36 17.78 8.11
CA LYS A 188 -15.59 18.41 6.81
C LYS A 188 -15.49 19.93 6.87
N SER A 189 -15.74 20.53 8.04
CA SER A 189 -15.66 21.97 8.24
C SER A 189 -14.21 22.46 8.10
N ASN A 190 -13.25 21.72 8.66
CA ASN A 190 -11.82 21.97 8.52
C ASN A 190 -11.16 21.15 7.40
N GLY A 191 -11.95 20.41 6.63
CA GLY A 191 -11.50 19.63 5.48
C GLY A 191 -10.52 18.52 5.87
N LYS A 192 -10.82 17.77 6.94
CA LYS A 192 -10.00 16.68 7.46
C LYS A 192 -10.76 15.36 7.49
N MET A 193 -10.04 14.27 7.24
CA MET A 193 -10.50 12.90 7.42
C MET A 193 -9.36 12.04 7.92
N THR A 194 -9.64 11.19 8.91
CA THR A 194 -8.68 10.21 9.41
C THR A 194 -9.26 8.81 9.25
N MET A 195 -8.48 7.95 8.61
CA MET A 195 -8.78 6.54 8.42
C MET A 195 -7.78 5.69 9.19
N TYR A 196 -8.26 4.62 9.82
CA TYR A 196 -7.46 3.60 10.46
C TYR A 196 -7.56 2.29 9.68
N VAL A 197 -6.42 1.69 9.37
CA VAL A 197 -6.32 0.38 8.72
C VAL A 197 -5.76 -0.59 9.76
N PRO A 198 -6.60 -1.43 10.40
CA PRO A 198 -6.13 -2.33 11.45
C PRO A 198 -5.19 -3.41 10.93
N ASP A 199 -5.40 -3.88 9.70
CA ASP A 199 -4.63 -4.94 9.07
C ASP A 199 -4.31 -4.57 7.62
N CYS A 200 -3.20 -3.84 7.44
CA CYS A 200 -2.79 -3.38 6.11
C CYS A 200 -2.55 -4.58 5.19
N ALA A 201 -3.15 -4.53 3.99
CA ALA A 201 -3.01 -5.55 2.96
C ALA A 201 -1.55 -5.78 2.56
N TRP A 202 -0.71 -4.74 2.61
CA TRP A 202 0.73 -4.84 2.36
C TRP A 202 1.40 -5.86 3.30
N HIS A 203 1.08 -5.78 4.59
CA HIS A 203 1.67 -6.66 5.62
C HIS A 203 1.01 -8.03 5.71
N THR A 204 -0.27 -8.14 5.33
CA THR A 204 -1.08 -9.33 5.65
C THR A 204 -1.40 -10.24 4.46
N CYS A 205 -1.31 -9.74 3.23
CA CYS A 205 -1.68 -10.51 2.04
C CYS A 205 -0.64 -11.57 1.65
N ALA A 206 0.64 -11.28 1.84
CA ALA A 206 1.69 -12.26 1.58
C ALA A 206 1.79 -13.26 2.74
N LYS A 207 1.94 -14.55 2.42
CA LYS A 207 2.31 -15.57 3.41
C LYS A 207 3.73 -15.31 3.90
N ALA A 208 3.93 -15.29 5.21
CA ALA A 208 5.23 -14.98 5.82
C ALA A 208 6.34 -15.89 5.28
N GLU A 209 6.09 -17.21 5.21
CA GLU A 209 7.03 -18.20 4.69
C GLU A 209 7.41 -18.00 3.21
N SER A 210 6.67 -17.18 2.49
CA SER A 210 6.92 -16.88 1.08
C SER A 210 7.68 -15.58 0.86
N LEU A 211 7.81 -14.72 1.89
CA LEU A 211 8.53 -13.45 1.82
C LEU A 211 10.04 -13.66 1.69
N PRO A 212 10.79 -12.64 1.24
CA PRO A 212 12.26 -12.67 1.25
C PRO A 212 12.82 -12.85 2.66
N ASN A 213 12.20 -12.23 3.67
CA ASN A 213 12.48 -12.46 5.07
C ASN A 213 11.20 -12.93 5.80
N PRO A 214 11.06 -14.23 6.13
CA PRO A 214 9.86 -14.76 6.77
C PRO A 214 9.61 -14.30 8.21
N GLU A 215 10.62 -13.75 8.88
CA GLU A 215 10.56 -13.35 10.29
C GLU A 215 10.19 -11.86 10.46
N GLN A 216 10.15 -11.09 9.37
CA GLN A 216 9.89 -9.66 9.38
C GLN A 216 8.66 -9.31 8.54
N LEU A 217 7.97 -8.23 8.92
CA LEU A 217 6.98 -7.62 8.05
C LEU A 217 7.67 -7.02 6.82
N PRO A 218 6.98 -6.94 5.66
CA PRO A 218 7.50 -6.28 4.47
C PRO A 218 7.49 -4.75 4.64
N ALA A 219 8.32 -4.24 5.56
CA ALA A 219 8.35 -2.86 5.98
C ALA A 219 8.96 -1.93 4.92
N GLU A 220 9.89 -2.43 4.10
CA GLU A 220 10.58 -1.61 3.11
C GLU A 220 9.59 -1.09 2.07
N GLY A 221 8.74 -1.98 1.54
CA GLY A 221 7.69 -1.58 0.61
C GLY A 221 6.58 -0.75 1.24
N CYS A 222 6.30 -0.92 2.53
CA CYS A 222 5.35 -0.06 3.23
C CYS A 222 5.81 1.40 3.20
N GLN A 223 7.10 1.64 3.46
CA GLN A 223 7.68 2.98 3.44
C GLN A 223 7.86 3.50 2.00
N MET A 224 8.43 2.69 1.11
CA MET A 224 8.90 3.17 -0.19
C MET A 224 7.86 3.10 -1.32
N VAL A 225 6.85 2.25 -1.20
CA VAL A 225 5.84 2.01 -2.27
C VAL A 225 4.44 2.44 -1.83
N CYS A 226 4.16 2.45 -0.53
CA CYS A 226 2.93 3.03 0.01
C CYS A 226 3.13 4.47 0.50
N LYS A 227 3.82 4.69 1.62
CA LYS A 227 3.93 6.02 2.25
C LYS A 227 4.55 7.05 1.31
N GLY A 228 5.79 6.82 0.86
CA GLY A 228 6.56 7.77 0.08
C GLY A 228 5.82 8.31 -1.16
N PRO A 229 5.31 7.43 -2.06
CA PRO A 229 4.64 7.89 -3.27
C PRO A 229 3.34 8.63 -3.00
N PHE A 230 2.54 8.22 -2.01
CA PHE A 230 1.30 8.91 -1.68
C PHE A 230 1.56 10.30 -1.11
N GLU A 231 2.53 10.44 -0.20
CA GLU A 231 2.89 11.73 0.38
C GLU A 231 3.53 12.67 -0.65
N ALA A 232 4.31 12.11 -1.59
CA ALA A 232 4.87 12.88 -2.70
C ALA A 232 3.79 13.37 -3.68
N MET A 233 2.81 12.52 -4.03
CA MET A 233 1.73 12.89 -4.97
C MET A 233 0.69 13.83 -4.36
N PHE A 234 0.44 13.70 -3.05
CA PHE A 234 -0.59 14.42 -2.31
C PHE A 234 0.04 15.19 -1.15
N ASN A 235 0.88 16.17 -1.49
CA ASN A 235 1.62 16.99 -0.53
C ASN A 235 0.89 18.25 -0.08
N GLY A 236 -0.29 18.57 -0.65
CA GLY A 236 -1.04 19.80 -0.37
C GLY A 236 -0.64 21.02 -1.20
N GLU A 237 0.30 20.87 -2.15
CA GLU A 237 0.74 21.97 -3.01
C GLU A 237 -0.44 22.57 -3.80
N GLY A 238 -0.46 23.90 -3.91
CA GLY A 238 -1.55 24.63 -4.56
C GLY A 238 -2.90 24.59 -3.83
N GLY A 239 -2.93 24.20 -2.55
CA GLY A 239 -4.18 23.99 -1.80
C GLY A 239 -4.88 22.67 -2.14
N GLY A 240 -4.14 21.74 -2.75
CA GLY A 240 -4.60 20.40 -3.09
C GLY A 240 -4.75 19.48 -1.87
N LEU A 241 -5.13 18.24 -2.14
CA LEU A 241 -5.18 17.20 -1.13
C LEU A 241 -3.78 16.95 -0.55
N HIS A 242 -3.67 17.01 0.77
CA HIS A 242 -2.54 16.55 1.56
C HIS A 242 -2.90 15.19 2.18
N MET A 243 -2.01 14.20 2.07
CA MET A 243 -2.13 12.91 2.72
C MET A 243 -0.88 12.63 3.55
N ASP A 244 -1.07 12.17 4.78
CA ASP A 244 -0.03 11.68 5.69
C ASP A 244 -0.33 10.22 6.03
N PHE A 245 0.66 9.35 5.86
CA PHE A 245 0.58 7.93 6.17
C PHE A 245 1.49 7.63 7.36
N GLU A 246 0.89 7.10 8.43
CA GLU A 246 1.59 6.67 9.63
C GLU A 246 1.48 5.15 9.77
N PRO A 247 2.47 4.38 9.29
CA PRO A 247 2.59 2.96 9.60
C PRO A 247 2.90 2.75 11.08
N HIS A 248 2.17 1.88 11.76
CA HIS A 248 2.41 1.54 13.16
C HIS A 248 3.35 0.34 13.28
N LEU A 249 4.48 0.34 12.56
CA LEU A 249 5.44 -0.75 12.62
C LEU A 249 5.95 -0.94 14.07
N PRO A 250 6.14 -2.18 14.55
CA PRO A 250 6.11 -3.46 13.82
C PRO A 250 4.73 -4.14 13.78
N GLU A 251 3.65 -3.41 14.06
CA GLU A 251 2.29 -3.90 13.85
C GLU A 251 1.90 -3.85 12.36
N THR A 252 0.79 -4.50 12.02
CA THR A 252 0.24 -4.53 10.66
C THR A 252 -0.61 -3.31 10.33
N SER A 253 -0.87 -2.44 11.31
CA SER A 253 -1.81 -1.34 11.19
C SER A 253 -1.19 -0.05 10.64
N CYS A 254 -2.01 0.85 10.09
CA CYS A 254 -1.60 2.21 9.73
C CYS A 254 -2.73 3.23 9.87
N THR A 255 -2.37 4.49 10.09
CA THR A 255 -3.27 5.64 10.05
C THR A 255 -3.04 6.44 8.79
N ILE A 256 -4.12 6.88 8.14
CA ILE A 256 -4.09 7.73 6.95
C ILE A 256 -4.84 9.01 7.31
N ARG A 257 -4.13 10.14 7.30
CA ARG A 257 -4.71 11.47 7.52
C ARG A 257 -4.80 12.19 6.20
N MET A 258 -5.95 12.78 5.94
CA MET A 258 -6.21 13.53 4.72
C MET A 258 -6.67 14.93 5.10
N SER A 259 -6.09 15.94 4.46
CA SER A 259 -6.55 17.33 4.59
C SER A 259 -6.62 18.02 3.24
N TRP A 260 -7.67 18.80 2.98
CA TRP A 260 -7.87 19.50 1.70
C TRP A 260 -8.28 20.96 1.85
N LYS A 261 -8.26 21.48 3.08
CA LYS A 261 -8.35 22.92 3.36
C LYS A 261 -7.03 23.37 4.00
N PRO A 262 -6.56 24.59 3.67
CA PRO A 262 -5.38 25.18 4.29
C PRO A 262 -5.60 25.47 5.78
#